data_AF-A0A1Q5RG32-F1
#
_entry.id   AF-A0A1Q5RG32-F1
#
_cell.length_a   1.000
_cell.length_b   1.000
_cell.length_c   1.000
_cell.angle_alpha   90.00
_cell.angle_beta   90.00
_cell.angle_gamma   90.00
#
_symmetry.space_group_name_H-M   'P 1'
#
loop_
_entity.id
_entity.type
_entity.pdbx_description
1 polymer ?
#
loop_
_entity_poly.entity_id
_entity_poly.type
_entity_poly.pdbx_seq_one_letter_code
_entity_poly.pdbx_strand_id
1 'polypeptide(L)'
;MTTTLVRCVIAALSLTLIGASAAVAESPYPTPTRDGRERLPRRGTCPTGYVGLGKFCEALHQDTPRAYPKIKGAPCPAGTFASGDYCKAFR
;
A
#
# COMPACT_ATOMS: atom_id res chain seq x y z
N MET A 1 21.32 -6.32 50.82
CA MET A 1 21.27 -5.08 50.00
C MET A 1 21.50 -5.31 48.51
N THR A 2 22.15 -6.41 48.08
CA THR A 2 22.46 -6.70 46.66
C THR A 2 21.33 -7.37 45.88
N THR A 3 20.47 -8.16 46.53
CA THR A 3 19.37 -8.91 45.89
C THR A 3 18.17 -8.05 45.47
N THR A 4 17.92 -6.93 46.15
CA THR A 4 16.84 -5.98 45.81
C THR A 4 17.17 -5.16 44.58
N LEU A 5 18.45 -4.82 44.39
CA LEU A 5 18.96 -4.00 43.30
C LEU A 5 18.92 -4.77 41.96
N VAL A 6 19.23 -6.06 41.98
CA VAL A 6 19.15 -6.97 40.82
C VAL A 6 17.71 -7.15 40.33
N ARG A 7 16.73 -7.21 41.25
CA ARG A 7 15.30 -7.29 40.90
C ARG A 7 14.77 -6.02 40.23
N CYS A 8 15.22 -4.84 40.66
CA CYS A 8 14.86 -3.57 40.04
C CYS A 8 15.45 -3.41 38.64
N VAL A 9 16.69 -3.85 38.42
CA VAL A 9 17.35 -3.81 37.11
C VAL A 9 16.63 -4.72 36.11
N ILE A 10 16.25 -5.94 36.53
CA ILE A 10 15.50 -6.87 35.67
C ILE A 10 14.09 -6.34 35.35
N ALA A 11 13.42 -5.70 36.32
CA ALA A 11 12.11 -5.09 36.12
C ALA A 11 12.15 -3.82 35.24
N ALA A 12 13.27 -3.09 35.23
CA ALA A 12 13.47 -1.92 34.37
C ALA A 12 13.84 -2.31 32.93
N LEU A 13 14.57 -3.41 32.74
CA LEU A 13 14.96 -3.91 31.42
C LEU A 13 13.81 -4.59 30.64
N SER A 14 12.73 -4.99 31.29
CA SER A 14 11.57 -5.60 30.61
C SER A 14 10.59 -4.59 30.00
N LEU A 15 10.66 -3.31 30.38
CA LEU A 15 9.71 -2.27 29.92
C LEU A 15 10.03 -1.65 28.55
N THR A 16 11.16 -1.96 27.92
CA THR A 16 11.60 -1.27 26.68
C THR A 16 11.37 -2.03 25.38
N LEU A 17 10.79 -3.25 25.42
CA LEU A 17 10.58 -4.07 24.20
C LEU A 17 9.17 -3.99 23.59
N ILE A 18 8.31 -3.10 24.06
CA ILE A 18 6.99 -2.90 23.46
C ILE A 18 7.11 -1.84 22.37
N GLY A 19 7.13 -2.26 21.10
CA GLY A 19 6.76 -1.34 20.01
C GLY A 19 7.60 -1.37 18.74
N ALA A 20 8.08 -2.53 18.27
CA ALA A 20 8.36 -2.67 16.84
C ALA A 20 7.01 -2.91 16.11
N SER A 21 6.15 -1.88 16.07
CA SER A 21 5.00 -1.92 15.17
C SER A 21 5.56 -1.96 13.75
N ALA A 22 5.46 -3.12 13.10
CA ALA A 22 5.65 -3.23 11.67
C ALA A 22 4.62 -2.33 10.99
N ALA A 23 4.98 -1.07 10.77
CA ALA A 23 4.29 -0.22 9.83
C ALA A 23 4.46 -0.92 8.48
N VAL A 24 3.46 -1.70 8.07
CA VAL A 24 3.35 -2.20 6.71
C VAL A 24 3.25 -0.93 5.87
N ALA A 25 4.37 -0.50 5.31
CA ALA A 25 4.44 0.71 4.52
C ALA A 25 3.46 0.52 3.35
N GLU A 26 2.33 1.23 3.41
CA GLU A 26 1.36 1.18 2.33
C GLU A 26 2.00 1.86 1.12
N SER A 27 2.58 1.04 0.25
CA SER A 27 3.29 1.55 -0.91
C SER A 27 2.28 2.20 -1.85
N PRO A 28 2.56 3.40 -2.39
CA PRO A 28 1.68 4.03 -3.38
C PRO A 28 1.70 3.28 -4.73
N TYR A 29 2.47 2.20 -4.85
CA TYR A 29 2.69 1.47 -6.07
C TYR A 29 1.69 0.32 -6.23
N PRO A 30 1.37 -0.06 -7.48
CA PRO A 30 0.57 -1.24 -7.74
C PRO A 30 1.28 -2.51 -7.24
N THR A 31 0.49 -3.46 -6.75
CA THR A 31 0.98 -4.74 -6.23
C THR A 31 0.23 -5.89 -6.90
N PRO A 32 0.89 -7.01 -7.22
CA PRO A 32 0.20 -8.18 -7.76
C PRO A 32 -0.61 -8.88 -6.66
N THR A 33 -1.79 -9.37 -7.04
CA THR A 33 -2.60 -10.30 -6.24
C THR A 33 -2.12 -11.73 -6.43
N ARG A 34 -2.62 -12.65 -5.60
CA ARG A 34 -2.29 -14.08 -5.72
C ARG A 34 -2.64 -14.67 -7.10
N ASP A 35 -3.70 -14.15 -7.72
CA ASP A 35 -4.17 -14.59 -9.04
C ASP A 35 -3.46 -13.87 -10.20
N GLY A 36 -2.41 -13.10 -9.94
CA GLY A 36 -1.64 -12.35 -10.94
C GLY A 36 -2.30 -11.06 -11.44
N ARG A 37 -3.45 -10.69 -10.89
CA ARG A 37 -4.13 -9.41 -11.19
C ARG A 37 -3.45 -8.26 -10.45
N GLU A 38 -3.50 -7.05 -11.01
CA GLU A 38 -2.94 -5.87 -10.36
C GLU A 38 -3.90 -5.27 -9.32
N ARG A 39 -3.36 -4.82 -8.20
CA ARG A 39 -4.08 -4.15 -7.11
C ARG A 39 -3.46 -2.78 -6.84
N LEU A 40 -4.30 -1.76 -6.70
CA LEU A 40 -3.95 -0.36 -6.49
C LEU A 40 -4.57 0.17 -5.21
N PRO A 41 -3.93 1.13 -4.52
CA PRO A 41 -4.59 1.87 -3.45
C PRO A 41 -5.74 2.71 -4.02
N ARG A 42 -6.89 2.70 -3.33
CA ARG A 42 -8.08 3.45 -3.72
C ARG A 42 -7.94 4.92 -3.31
N ARG A 43 -7.84 5.83 -4.30
CA ARG A 43 -7.75 7.29 -4.11
C ARG A 43 -9.04 8.03 -4.47
N GLY A 44 -9.99 7.32 -5.09
CA GLY A 44 -11.29 7.82 -5.51
C GLY A 44 -12.09 6.74 -6.23
N THR A 45 -12.64 7.08 -7.39
CA THR A 45 -13.26 6.10 -8.30
C THR A 45 -12.17 5.25 -8.96
N CYS A 46 -12.34 3.92 -8.94
CA CYS A 46 -11.38 3.02 -9.58
C CYS A 46 -11.30 3.25 -11.10
N PRO A 47 -10.12 3.09 -11.71
CA PRO A 47 -9.95 3.31 -13.14
C PRO A 47 -10.72 2.26 -13.96
N THR A 48 -11.01 2.56 -15.22
CA THR A 48 -11.73 1.65 -16.11
C THR A 48 -11.03 0.31 -16.20
N GLY A 49 -11.76 -0.79 -15.99
CA GLY A 49 -11.19 -2.15 -15.95
C GLY A 49 -10.82 -2.63 -14.55
N TYR A 50 -11.01 -1.82 -13.50
CA TYR A 50 -10.76 -2.20 -12.11
C TYR A 50 -12.05 -2.13 -11.29
N VAL A 51 -12.17 -3.03 -10.32
CA VAL A 51 -13.27 -3.09 -9.36
C VAL A 51 -12.80 -2.67 -7.97
N GLY A 52 -13.64 -1.93 -7.24
CA GLY A 52 -13.33 -1.50 -5.90
C GLY A 52 -13.52 -2.60 -4.87
N LEU A 53 -12.46 -2.95 -4.14
CA LEU A 53 -12.45 -3.90 -3.04
C LEU A 53 -11.96 -3.21 -1.76
N GLY A 54 -12.90 -2.62 -1.02
CA GLY A 54 -12.59 -1.85 0.18
C GLY A 54 -11.64 -0.68 -0.10
N LYS A 55 -10.41 -0.76 0.43
CA LYS A 55 -9.36 0.26 0.28
C LYS A 55 -8.54 0.11 -1.01
N PHE A 56 -8.86 -0.86 -1.84
CA PHE A 56 -8.12 -1.14 -3.06
C PHE A 56 -9.02 -1.10 -4.31
N CYS A 57 -8.37 -0.92 -5.46
CA CYS A 57 -8.92 -1.21 -6.77
C CYS A 57 -8.17 -2.42 -7.33
N GLU A 58 -8.89 -3.46 -7.76
CA GLU A 58 -8.30 -4.68 -8.30
C GLU A 58 -8.70 -4.84 -9.77
N ALA A 59 -7.77 -5.26 -10.62
CA ALA A 59 -8.03 -5.46 -12.04
C ALA A 59 -9.12 -6.53 -12.24
N LEU A 60 -10.04 -6.32 -13.17
CA LEU A 60 -11.09 -7.29 -13.50
C LEU A 60 -10.49 -8.56 -14.13
N HIS A 61 -9.48 -8.38 -14.99
CA HIS A 61 -8.79 -9.46 -15.71
C HIS A 61 -7.26 -9.32 -15.59
N GLN A 62 -6.53 -10.41 -15.80
CA GLN A 62 -5.06 -10.42 -15.77
C GLN A 62 -4.44 -9.55 -16.88
N ASP A 63 -5.12 -9.42 -18.03
CA ASP A 63 -4.72 -8.61 -19.19
C ASP A 63 -5.21 -7.16 -19.11
N THR A 64 -5.79 -6.74 -17.97
CA THR A 64 -6.19 -5.34 -17.78
C THR A 64 -4.95 -4.44 -17.90
N PRO A 65 -4.96 -3.39 -18.75
CA PRO A 65 -3.81 -2.51 -18.89
C PRO A 65 -3.45 -1.88 -17.56
N ARG A 66 -2.15 -1.85 -17.27
CA ARG A 66 -1.63 -1.37 -15.99
C ARG A 66 -2.06 0.06 -15.71
N ALA A 67 -2.35 0.32 -14.45
CA ALA A 67 -2.66 1.64 -13.94
C ALA A 67 -1.76 1.99 -12.75
N TYR A 68 -1.71 3.25 -12.39
CA TYR A 68 -1.07 3.73 -11.17
C TYR A 68 -1.70 5.05 -10.71
N PRO A 69 -1.60 5.40 -9.43
CA PRO A 69 -2.15 6.66 -8.93
C PRO A 69 -1.55 7.86 -9.66
N LYS A 70 -2.41 8.79 -10.06
CA LYS A 70 -1.98 10.02 -10.71
C LYS A 70 -1.42 10.98 -9.68
N ILE A 71 -0.29 11.62 -10.00
CA ILE A 71 0.25 12.72 -9.21
C ILE A 71 -0.64 13.95 -9.42
N LYS A 72 -1.17 14.52 -8.33
CA LYS A 72 -2.05 15.70 -8.40
C LYS A 72 -1.32 16.87 -9.05
N GLY A 73 -1.98 17.55 -9.99
CA GLY A 73 -1.41 18.68 -10.73
C GLY A 73 -0.44 18.31 -11.85
N ALA A 74 -0.07 17.03 -12.00
CA ALA A 74 0.79 16.57 -13.09
C ALA A 74 -0.02 15.88 -14.21
N PRO A 75 0.40 15.98 -15.48
CA PRO A 75 -0.15 15.15 -16.54
C PRO A 75 0.26 13.68 -16.35
N CYS A 76 -0.47 12.77 -16.99
CA CYS A 76 -0.02 11.39 -17.10
C CYS A 76 1.19 11.31 -18.06
N PRO A 77 2.20 10.47 -17.77
CA PRO A 77 3.36 10.35 -18.64
C PRO A 77 2.98 9.71 -19.98
N ALA A 78 3.87 9.87 -20.96
CA ALA A 78 3.68 9.34 -22.32
C ALA A 78 3.37 7.84 -22.30
N GLY A 79 2.48 7.39 -23.20
CA GLY A 79 2.01 6.01 -23.26
C GLY A 79 0.89 5.67 -22.27
N THR A 80 0.42 6.66 -21.50
CA THR A 80 -0.73 6.50 -20.60
C THR A 80 -1.73 7.65 -20.73
N PHE A 81 -2.96 7.44 -20.25
CA PHE A 81 -4.02 8.44 -20.24
C PHE A 81 -4.66 8.54 -18.85
N ALA A 82 -5.29 9.67 -18.58
CA ALA A 82 -6.00 9.90 -17.32
C ALA A 82 -7.29 9.10 -17.26
N SER A 83 -7.48 8.34 -16.19
CA SER A 83 -8.69 7.58 -15.87
C SER A 83 -9.10 7.88 -14.43
N GLY A 84 -9.70 9.05 -14.21
CA GLY A 84 -9.98 9.57 -12.87
C GLY A 84 -8.71 9.98 -12.14
N ASP A 85 -8.54 9.50 -10.90
CA ASP A 85 -7.36 9.74 -10.05
C ASP A 85 -6.15 8.84 -10.40
N TYR A 86 -6.14 8.26 -11.59
CA TYR A 86 -5.14 7.28 -12.03
C TYR A 86 -4.66 7.60 -13.45
N CYS A 87 -3.45 7.15 -13.75
CA CYS A 87 -2.92 7.06 -15.11
C CYS A 87 -2.92 5.59 -15.53
N LYS A 88 -3.47 5.30 -16.70
CA LYS A 88 -3.63 3.95 -17.23
C LYS A 88 -2.95 3.82 -18.60
N ALA A 89 -2.27 2.71 -18.84
CA ALA A 89 -1.69 2.40 -20.14
C ALA A 89 -2.76 2.25 -21.23
N PHE A 90 -2.41 2.63 -22.47
CA PHE A 90 -3.21 2.27 -23.63
C PHE A 90 -3.29 0.75 -23.79
N ARG A 91 -4.36 0.28 -24.44
CA ARG A 91 -4.45 -1.11 -24.88
C ARG A 91 -3.66 -1.35 -26.15
#